data_AF-A0A810NRS5-F1
#
_entry.id   AF-A0A810NRS5-F1
#
_cell.length_a   1.000
_cell.length_b   1.000
_cell.length_c   1.000
_cell.angle_alpha   90.00
_cell.angle_beta   90.00
_cell.angle_gamma   90.00
#
_symmetry.space_group_name_H-M   'P 1'
#
loop_
_entity.id
_entity.type
_entity.pdbx_description
1 polymer ?
#
loop_
_entity_poly.entity_id
_entity_poly.type
_entity_poly.pdbx_seq_one_letter_code
_entity_poly.pdbx_strand_id
1 'polypeptide(L)'
;MVCTVGAYRNGMFGPRLVETRGHQPQAVRLPGEHDAPRVITIGVTWPDNGYCSGQLTASAIETATEVRVQDVVSREYVGGACAGLGTMDGMAWDELQLAEPLGERVVVRDSDGVRLPVFERLTPP
;
A
#
# COMPACT_ATOMS: atom_id res chain seq x y z
N MET A 1 0.22 -2.67 26.80
CA MET A 1 0.68 -1.31 27.15
C MET A 1 -0.26 -0.36 26.44
N VAL A 2 -1.15 0.29 27.19
CA VAL A 2 -2.24 1.14 26.67
C VAL A 2 -1.84 2.58 26.96
N CYS A 3 -1.71 3.41 25.92
CA CYS A 3 -1.61 4.86 26.07
C CYS A 3 -2.96 5.45 25.67
N THR A 4 -3.82 5.69 26.67
CA THR A 4 -5.02 6.53 26.51
C THR A 4 -4.70 7.89 27.11
N VAL A 5 -4.69 8.94 26.30
CA VAL A 5 -4.65 10.34 26.76
C VAL A 5 -5.99 10.96 26.38
N GLY A 6 -6.67 11.57 27.35
CA GLY A 6 -8.03 12.09 27.20
C GLY A 6 -8.16 13.63 27.21
N ALA A 7 -9.40 14.06 26.94
CA ALA A 7 -10.03 15.40 27.03
C ALA A 7 -9.68 16.41 25.90
N TYR A 8 -10.60 17.19 25.27
CA TYR A 8 -11.73 17.98 25.79
C TYR A 8 -12.91 18.22 24.79
N ARG A 9 -14.01 18.72 25.37
CA ARG A 9 -15.36 19.13 24.90
C ARG A 9 -15.53 20.01 23.64
N ASN A 10 -16.70 19.81 23.01
CA ASN A 10 -17.57 20.76 22.27
C ASN A 10 -16.96 21.58 21.12
N GLY A 11 -17.08 21.02 19.91
CA GLY A 11 -17.03 21.74 18.64
C GLY A 11 -17.71 20.90 17.57
N MET A 12 -18.92 21.29 17.18
CA MET A 12 -19.62 20.80 15.99
C MET A 12 -18.68 21.06 14.79
N PHE A 13 -18.27 20.01 14.06
CA PHE A 13 -17.18 20.00 13.04
C PHE A 13 -15.74 19.90 13.57
N GLY A 14 -15.41 18.85 14.34
CA GLY A 14 -14.02 18.39 14.43
C GLY A 14 -13.57 17.74 13.11
N PRO A 15 -12.26 17.77 12.75
CA PRO A 15 -11.78 17.00 11.61
C PRO A 15 -12.17 15.55 11.86
N ARG A 16 -12.91 14.95 10.92
CA ARG A 16 -13.24 13.53 10.97
C ARG A 16 -11.90 12.81 11.10
N LEU A 17 -11.63 12.22 12.28
CA LEU A 17 -10.43 11.42 12.50
C LEU A 17 -10.53 10.26 11.52
N VAL A 18 -9.84 10.38 10.38
CA VAL A 18 -9.71 9.29 9.43
C VAL A 18 -8.82 8.28 10.12
N GLU A 19 -9.40 7.19 10.62
CA GLU A 19 -8.61 6.09 11.18
C GLU A 19 -7.59 5.68 10.11
N THR A 20 -6.33 5.78 10.49
CA THR A 20 -5.21 5.49 9.62
C THR A 20 -4.52 4.26 10.19
N ARG A 21 -4.45 3.18 9.40
CA ARG A 21 -3.77 1.94 9.78
C ARG A 21 -2.61 1.68 8.84
N GLY A 22 -1.46 1.32 9.39
CA GLY A 22 -0.32 0.84 8.64
C GLY A 22 -0.45 -0.65 8.36
N HIS A 23 -0.16 -1.05 7.13
CA HIS A 23 -0.09 -2.43 6.69
C HIS A 23 1.31 -2.73 6.18
N GLN A 24 1.91 -3.83 6.64
CA GLN A 24 3.23 -4.20 6.18
C GLN A 24 3.19 -4.64 4.71
N PRO A 25 4.08 -4.11 3.86
CA PRO A 25 4.29 -4.60 2.50
C PRO A 25 4.68 -6.08 2.53
N GLN A 26 4.01 -6.90 1.72
CA GLN A 26 4.24 -8.35 1.69
C GLN A 26 4.61 -8.89 0.33
N ALA A 27 4.24 -8.17 -0.73
CA ALA A 27 4.54 -8.57 -2.10
C ALA A 27 4.74 -7.35 -2.99
N VAL A 28 5.45 -7.55 -4.09
CA VAL A 28 5.58 -6.56 -5.16
C VAL A 28 5.19 -7.20 -6.49
N ARG A 29 4.43 -6.50 -7.31
CA ARG A 29 4.20 -6.85 -8.71
C ARG A 29 4.98 -5.88 -9.58
N LEU A 30 5.79 -6.43 -10.47
CA LEU A 30 6.56 -5.66 -11.45
C LEU A 30 5.64 -5.17 -12.58
N PRO A 31 6.00 -4.10 -13.30
CA PRO A 31 5.23 -3.67 -14.46
C PRO A 31 5.29 -4.77 -15.51
N GLY A 32 4.14 -5.07 -16.14
CA GLY A 32 4.08 -5.91 -17.31
C GLY A 32 4.81 -5.29 -18.51
N GLU A 33 4.99 -6.07 -19.58
CA GLU A 33 5.71 -5.65 -20.78
C GLU A 33 5.16 -4.35 -21.42
N HIS A 34 3.87 -4.06 -21.21
CA HIS A 34 3.19 -2.88 -21.73
C HIS A 34 2.90 -1.80 -20.68
N ASP A 35 3.28 -2.03 -19.42
CA ASP A 35 3.03 -1.09 -18.33
C ASP A 35 4.11 0.00 -18.29
N ALA A 36 3.81 1.10 -17.60
CA ALA A 36 4.79 2.15 -17.38
C ALA A 36 5.99 1.59 -16.59
N PRO A 37 7.24 1.72 -17.06
CA PRO A 37 8.41 1.04 -16.47
C PRO A 37 8.80 1.58 -15.08
N ARG A 38 8.10 2.63 -14.63
CA ARG A 38 8.30 3.29 -13.34
C ARG A 38 7.16 3.03 -12.36
N VAL A 39 6.18 2.20 -12.71
CA VAL A 39 5.06 1.85 -11.84
C VAL A 39 5.23 0.41 -11.40
N ILE A 40 5.31 0.21 -10.08
CA ILE A 40 5.23 -1.12 -9.47
C ILE A 40 3.96 -1.17 -8.62
N THR A 41 3.47 -2.37 -8.30
CA THR A 41 2.31 -2.52 -7.40
C THR A 41 2.73 -3.18 -6.09
N ILE A 42 2.35 -2.60 -4.96
CA ILE A 42 2.65 -3.14 -3.62
C ILE A 42 1.42 -3.86 -3.08
N GLY A 43 1.61 -5.11 -2.68
CA GLY A 43 0.57 -5.95 -2.09
C GLY A 43 0.67 -6.00 -0.58
N VAL A 44 -0.48 -5.87 0.08
CA VAL A 44 -0.64 -6.04 1.54
C VAL A 44 -1.80 -6.96 1.86
N THR A 45 -1.68 -7.79 2.91
CA THR A 45 -2.80 -8.60 3.41
C THR A 45 -3.99 -7.69 3.70
N TRP A 46 -5.13 -8.04 3.13
CA TRP A 46 -6.35 -7.27 3.27
C TRP A 46 -7.49 -8.21 3.71
N PRO A 47 -8.08 -7.99 4.89
CA PRO A 47 -9.06 -8.92 5.45
C PRO A 47 -10.45 -8.79 4.82
N ASP A 48 -10.73 -7.66 4.15
CA ASP A 48 -12.04 -7.39 3.56
C ASP A 48 -12.08 -7.88 2.10
N ASN A 49 -13.28 -8.12 1.57
CA ASN A 49 -13.45 -8.62 0.19
C ASN A 49 -13.20 -7.55 -0.90
N GLY A 50 -12.68 -6.39 -0.51
CA GLY A 50 -12.31 -5.31 -1.41
C GLY A 50 -11.95 -4.04 -0.68
N TYR A 51 -11.48 -3.07 -1.44
CA TYR A 51 -11.12 -1.73 -0.97
C TYR A 51 -11.58 -0.67 -1.97
N CYS A 52 -11.63 0.56 -1.52
CA CYS A 52 -12.03 1.70 -2.35
C CYS A 52 -10.76 2.31 -2.98
N SER A 53 -10.91 2.90 -4.17
CA SER A 53 -9.78 3.59 -4.81
C SER A 53 -9.30 4.75 -3.93
N GLY A 54 -7.98 4.89 -3.77
CA GLY A 54 -7.37 5.88 -2.88
C GLY A 54 -7.50 5.57 -1.39
N GLN A 55 -8.04 4.40 -1.02
CA GLN A 55 -8.08 3.95 0.37
C GLN A 55 -6.70 3.55 0.89
N LEU A 56 -5.84 3.06 -0.01
CA LEU A 56 -4.46 2.70 0.26
C LEU A 56 -3.51 3.76 -0.29
N THR A 57 -2.36 3.87 0.35
CA THR A 57 -1.26 4.72 -0.12
C THR A 57 0.05 4.03 0.21
N ALA A 58 0.76 3.58 -0.82
CA ALA A 58 2.14 3.12 -0.74
C ALA A 58 3.11 4.29 -0.92
N SER A 59 4.22 4.25 -0.19
CA SER A 59 5.34 5.19 -0.34
C SER A 59 6.66 4.45 -0.21
N ALA A 60 7.72 5.01 -0.77
CA ALA A 60 9.05 4.43 -0.69
C ALA A 60 10.15 5.49 -0.61
N ILE A 61 11.29 5.06 -0.07
CA ILE A 61 12.56 5.77 -0.14
C ILE A 61 13.40 5.06 -1.20
N GLU A 62 13.84 5.79 -2.21
CA GLU A 62 14.62 5.24 -3.32
C GLU A 62 16.11 5.55 -3.15
N THR A 63 16.93 4.54 -3.41
CA THR A 63 18.39 4.65 -3.52
C THR A 63 18.84 4.10 -4.86
N ALA A 64 20.14 4.18 -5.14
CA ALA A 64 20.72 3.63 -6.36
C ALA A 64 20.54 2.10 -6.50
N THR A 65 20.40 1.37 -5.38
CA THR A 65 20.37 -0.10 -5.36
C THR A 65 19.07 -0.69 -4.80
N GLU A 66 18.29 0.11 -4.08
CA GLU A 66 17.11 -0.36 -3.33
C GLU A 66 15.94 0.61 -3.45
N VAL A 67 14.74 0.05 -3.49
CA VAL A 67 13.47 0.74 -3.24
C VAL A 67 12.94 0.24 -1.89
N ARG A 68 12.98 1.11 -0.89
CA ARG A 68 12.57 0.81 0.49
C ARG A 68 11.12 1.21 0.70
N VAL A 69 10.22 0.24 0.68
CA VAL A 69 8.78 0.44 0.78
C VAL A 69 8.40 0.60 2.25
N GLN A 70 7.76 1.73 2.57
CA GLN A 70 7.24 2.02 3.89
C GLN A 70 5.93 1.26 4.14
N ASP A 71 5.42 1.30 5.37
CA ASP A 71 4.09 0.75 5.66
C ASP A 71 3.03 1.39 4.75
N VAL A 72 2.22 0.55 4.09
CA VAL A 72 1.11 1.01 3.27
C VAL A 72 0.04 1.53 4.20
N VAL A 73 -0.35 2.78 3.97
CA VAL A 73 -1.31 3.46 4.82
C VAL A 73 -2.71 3.25 4.27
N SER A 74 -3.59 2.64 5.06
CA SER A 74 -5.03 2.60 4.77
C SER A 74 -5.77 3.68 5.54
N ARG A 75 -6.76 4.31 4.91
CA ARG A 75 -7.61 5.34 5.51
C ARG A 75 -9.06 4.89 5.52
N GLU A 76 -9.81 5.19 6.57
CA GLU A 76 -11.26 4.95 6.57
C GLU A 76 -11.93 5.79 5.47
N TYR A 77 -12.63 5.13 4.56
CA TYR A 77 -13.25 5.79 3.42
C TYR A 77 -14.67 6.21 3.76
N VAL A 78 -14.91 7.52 3.88
CA VAL A 78 -16.21 8.04 4.31
C VAL A 78 -16.81 8.98 3.27
N GLY A 79 -17.52 8.40 2.31
CA GLY A 79 -18.43 9.15 1.43
C GLY A 79 -18.12 9.15 -0.07
N GLY A 80 -17.67 8.05 -0.68
CA GLY A 80 -17.58 7.99 -2.14
C GLY A 80 -17.86 6.62 -2.77
N ALA A 81 -17.56 6.49 -4.07
CA ALA A 81 -17.80 5.26 -4.82
C ALA A 81 -16.68 4.25 -4.56
N CYS A 82 -16.98 3.20 -3.79
CA CYS A 82 -16.11 2.04 -3.74
C CYS A 82 -16.24 1.31 -5.08
N ALA A 83 -15.18 1.36 -5.87
CA ALA A 83 -15.10 0.66 -7.15
C ALA A 83 -15.08 -0.88 -7.01
N GLY A 84 -15.25 -1.39 -5.79
CA GLY A 84 -15.18 -2.82 -5.49
C GLY A 84 -13.86 -3.41 -5.96
N LEU A 85 -12.75 -2.68 -5.78
CA LEU A 85 -11.44 -3.18 -6.17
C LEU A 85 -11.22 -4.47 -5.38
N GLY A 86 -11.21 -5.58 -6.11
CA GLY A 86 -11.15 -6.90 -5.52
C GLY A 86 -9.79 -7.11 -4.86
N THR A 87 -9.79 -7.90 -3.80
CA THR A 87 -8.55 -8.51 -3.34
C THR A 87 -8.16 -9.64 -4.28
N MET A 88 -6.87 -9.78 -4.55
CA MET A 88 -6.31 -10.91 -5.25
C MET A 88 -5.43 -11.67 -4.28
N ASP A 89 -5.70 -12.97 -4.10
CA ASP A 89 -5.02 -13.82 -3.13
C ASP A 89 -5.00 -13.25 -1.69
N GLY A 90 -6.12 -12.64 -1.28
CA GLY A 90 -6.27 -12.02 0.03
C GLY A 90 -5.43 -10.74 0.21
N MET A 91 -4.94 -10.16 -0.89
CA MET A 91 -4.18 -8.92 -0.86
C MET A 91 -4.92 -7.78 -1.56
N ALA A 92 -4.78 -6.58 -1.00
CA ALA A 92 -5.07 -5.34 -1.67
C ALA A 92 -3.79 -4.73 -2.25
N TRP A 93 -3.94 -4.03 -3.36
CA TRP A 93 -2.83 -3.63 -4.22
C TRP A 93 -2.86 -2.13 -4.46
N ASP A 94 -1.73 -1.46 -4.24
CA ASP A 94 -1.59 -0.04 -4.54
C ASP A 94 -0.41 0.24 -5.46
N GLU A 95 -0.57 1.19 -6.36
CA GLU A 95 0.48 1.58 -7.30
C GLU A 95 1.50 2.49 -6.61
N LEU A 96 2.77 2.18 -6.81
CA LEU A 96 3.89 3.00 -6.37
C LEU A 96 4.63 3.52 -7.61
N GLN A 97 4.56 4.83 -7.79
CA GLN A 97 5.30 5.55 -8.82
C GLN A 97 6.74 5.80 -8.35
N LEU A 98 7.70 5.22 -9.07
CA LEU A 98 9.12 5.40 -8.84
C LEU A 98 9.66 6.64 -9.56
N ALA A 99 10.70 7.24 -9.00
CA ALA A 99 11.46 8.32 -9.62
C ALA A 99 12.21 7.83 -10.87
N GLU A 100 12.71 6.59 -10.85
CA GLU A 100 13.40 5.94 -11.98
C GLU A 100 12.85 4.53 -12.23
N PRO A 101 13.06 3.92 -13.42
CA PRO A 101 12.66 2.53 -13.67
C PRO A 101 13.31 1.56 -12.70
N LEU A 102 12.62 0.50 -12.26
CA LEU A 102 13.14 -0.39 -11.21
C LEU A 102 14.53 -0.97 -11.56
N GLY A 103 14.71 -1.43 -12.81
CA GLY A 103 16.00 -1.96 -13.28
C GLY A 103 16.44 -3.16 -12.45
N GLU A 104 17.70 -3.14 -11.99
CA GLU A 104 18.28 -4.19 -11.13
C GLU A 104 18.08 -3.93 -9.62
N ARG A 105 17.37 -2.84 -9.26
CA ARG A 105 17.16 -2.48 -7.85
C ARG A 105 16.26 -3.50 -7.17
N VAL A 106 16.57 -3.79 -5.91
CA VAL A 106 15.73 -4.68 -5.10
C VAL A 106 14.66 -3.88 -4.36
N VAL A 107 13.48 -4.47 -4.23
CA VAL A 107 12.39 -3.90 -3.43
C VAL A 107 12.42 -4.55 -2.06
N VAL A 108 12.56 -3.75 -1.01
CA VAL A 108 12.66 -4.21 0.37
C VAL A 108 11.66 -3.47 1.25
N ARG A 109 11.26 -4.08 2.35
CA ARG A 109 10.47 -3.41 3.38
C ARG A 109 11.37 -2.51 4.21
N ASP A 110 10.95 -1.28 4.44
CA ASP A 110 11.74 -0.29 5.18
C ASP A 110 11.92 -0.68 6.66
N SER A 111 10.89 -1.28 7.28
CA SER A 111 10.88 -1.58 8.71
C SER A 111 11.92 -2.63 9.15
N ASP A 112 12.24 -3.59 8.30
CA ASP A 112 13.10 -4.74 8.64
C ASP A 112 14.12 -5.12 7.55
N GLY A 113 14.09 -4.44 6.40
CA GLY A 113 15.00 -4.71 5.28
C GLY A 113 14.69 -6.00 4.51
N VAL A 114 13.57 -6.69 4.79
CA VAL A 114 13.22 -7.94 4.12
C VAL A 114 12.89 -7.65 2.65
N ARG A 115 13.50 -8.42 1.74
CA ARG A 115 13.17 -8.35 0.31
C ARG A 115 11.74 -8.81 0.06
N LEU A 116 10.97 -7.99 -0.65
CA LEU A 116 9.60 -8.35 -1.02
C LEU A 116 9.63 -9.41 -2.14
N PRO A 117 8.89 -10.52 -1.99
CA PRO A 117 8.73 -11.48 -3.06
C PRO A 117 7.99 -10.85 -4.24
N VAL A 118 8.42 -11.22 -5.46
CA VAL A 118 7.71 -10.84 -6.68
C VAL A 118 6.47 -11.72 -6.80
N PHE A 119 5.31 -11.08 -6.91
CA PHE A 119 4.05 -11.75 -7.17
C PHE A 119 3.85 -11.89 -8.67
N GLU A 120 4.00 -13.11 -9.17
CA GLU A 120 3.61 -13.49 -10.51
C GLU A 120 2.23 -14.13 -10.42
N ARG A 121 1.21 -13.47 -10.99
CA ARG A 121 -0.07 -14.14 -11.19
C ARG A 121 0.22 -15.27 -12.17
N LEU A 122 0.15 -16.51 -11.71
CA LEU A 122 0.16 -17.67 -12.60
C LEU A 122 -1.06 -17.53 -13.52
N THR A 123 -0.88 -17.02 -14.72
CA THR A 123 -1.89 -17.14 -15.77
C THR A 123 -1.95 -18.63 -16.09
N PRO A 124 -3.08 -19.33 -15.87
CA PRO A 124 -3.20 -20.68 -16.39
C PRO A 124 -3.05 -20.64 -17.92
N PRO A 125 -2.39 -21.64 -18.53
CA PRO A 125 -2.12 -21.69 -19.97
C PRO A 125 -3.40 -21.68 -20.82
#